data_AF-B4R404-F1
#
_entry.id   AF-B4R404-F1
#
_cell.length_a   1.000
_cell.length_b   1.000
_cell.length_c   1.000
_cell.angle_alpha   90.00
_cell.angle_beta   90.00
_cell.angle_gamma   90.00
#
_symmetry.space_group_name_H-M   'P 1'
#
loop_
_entity.id
_entity.type
_entity.pdbx_description
1 polymer ?
#
loop_
_entity_poly.entity_id
_entity_poly.type
_entity_poly.pdbx_seq_one_letter_code
_entity_poly.pdbx_strand_id
1 'polypeptide(L)'
;MQTDPNWSNFLYDAPSRRLMLIDFGSTRFYRHDFIRNYRQVIMSAAQNNRQGVLEMSRQMGFLTGYETKQMEQAHVDAVMILGEIFRYDGDFDFGRQNTTERLAALVPTMVAHRLCPPPEEIYSIHRKLSGIFLLCARLNVRMNCVPFYKDIVLGKFKD
;
A
#
# COMPACT_ATOMS: atom_id res chain seq x y z
N MET A 1 12.01 -5.61 6.26
CA MET A 1 10.75 -4.97 6.70
C MET A 1 9.94 -5.97 7.50
N GLN A 2 9.41 -5.57 8.66
CA GLN A 2 8.51 -6.39 9.50
C GLN A 2 7.11 -6.41 8.84
N THR A 3 6.60 -7.60 8.55
CA THR A 3 5.41 -7.79 7.70
C THR A 3 4.16 -8.21 8.47
N ASP A 4 4.32 -8.51 9.77
CA ASP A 4 3.20 -8.81 10.65
C ASP A 4 2.41 -7.53 10.99
N PRO A 5 1.09 -7.50 10.72
CA PRO A 5 0.24 -6.35 11.04
C PRO A 5 -0.10 -6.22 12.52
N ASN A 6 0.32 -7.14 13.41
CA ASN A 6 -0.04 -7.11 14.82
C ASN A 6 0.44 -5.82 15.53
N TRP A 7 -0.51 -5.03 16.02
CA TRP A 7 -0.23 -3.75 16.68
C TRP A 7 0.27 -3.93 18.11
N SER A 8 0.03 -5.08 18.77
CA SER A 8 0.56 -5.33 20.12
C SER A 8 2.08 -5.39 20.17
N ASN A 9 2.74 -5.48 19.01
CA ASN A 9 4.19 -5.48 18.86
C ASN A 9 4.80 -4.07 19.07
N PHE A 10 3.97 -3.06 19.27
CA PHE A 10 4.36 -1.67 19.46
C PHE A 10 3.84 -1.17 20.81
N LEU A 11 4.75 -0.75 21.69
CA LEU A 11 4.41 -0.14 22.97
C LEU A 11 4.76 1.35 22.93
N TYR A 12 3.79 2.21 23.25
CA TYR A 12 4.02 3.65 23.30
C TYR A 12 4.30 4.10 24.73
N ASP A 13 5.51 4.61 24.98
CA ASP A 13 5.84 5.28 26.23
C ASP A 13 5.47 6.76 26.14
N ALA A 14 4.36 7.14 26.77
CA ALA A 14 3.83 8.50 26.69
C ALA A 14 4.79 9.57 27.29
N PRO A 15 5.45 9.35 28.45
CA PRO A 15 6.42 10.28 29.00
C PRO A 15 7.58 10.61 28.05
N SER A 16 8.26 9.59 27.48
CA SER A 16 9.40 9.83 26.58
C SER A 16 9.00 10.02 25.12
N ARG A 17 7.71 9.82 24.78
CA ARG A 17 7.16 9.83 23.42
C ARG A 17 7.89 8.87 22.47
N ARG A 18 8.31 7.71 23.00
CA ARG A 18 9.03 6.68 22.23
C ARG A 18 8.12 5.51 21.92
N LEU A 19 8.30 4.96 20.73
CA LEU A 19 7.68 3.72 20.30
C LEU A 19 8.68 2.58 20.49
N MET A 20 8.38 1.66 21.39
CA MET A 20 9.17 0.46 21.64
C MET A 20 8.68 -0.67 20.74
N LEU A 21 9.62 -1.30 20.03
CA LEU A 21 9.38 -2.42 19.12
C LEU A 21 9.80 -3.70 19.82
N ILE A 22 8.84 -4.59 20.12
CA ILE A 22 9.12 -5.80 20.92
C ILE A 22 9.15 -7.08 20.09
N ASP A 23 8.75 -7.02 18.82
CA ASP A 23 8.71 -8.18 17.93
C ASP A 23 9.25 -7.81 16.54
N PHE A 24 10.26 -8.59 16.12
CA PHE A 24 10.88 -8.52 14.79
C PHE A 24 10.69 -9.83 14.02
N GLY A 25 9.81 -10.71 14.51
CA GLY A 25 9.31 -11.87 13.79
C GLY A 25 8.65 -11.49 12.47
N SER A 26 8.64 -12.43 11.53
CA SER A 26 8.15 -12.20 10.16
C SER A 26 8.80 -11.01 9.43
N THR A 27 10.06 -10.68 9.79
CA THR A 27 10.87 -9.74 9.02
C THR A 27 11.30 -10.39 7.71
N ARG A 28 11.05 -9.69 6.60
CA ARG A 28 11.46 -10.11 5.25
C ARG A 28 12.44 -9.14 4.62
N PHE A 29 13.36 -9.70 3.85
CA PHE A 29 14.22 -8.95 2.94
C PHE A 29 13.53 -8.83 1.59
N TYR A 30 13.67 -7.67 0.97
CA TYR A 30 13.15 -7.40 -0.36
C TYR A 30 14.31 -7.01 -1.25
N ARG A 31 14.31 -7.55 -2.48
CA ARG A 31 15.31 -7.18 -3.48
C ARG A 31 15.14 -5.70 -3.85
N HIS A 32 16.26 -5.03 -4.08
CA HIS A 32 16.27 -3.61 -4.42
C HIS A 32 15.41 -3.33 -5.66
N ASP A 33 15.53 -4.15 -6.71
CA ASP A 33 14.75 -4.00 -7.94
C ASP A 33 13.24 -4.14 -7.71
N PHE A 34 12.83 -5.04 -6.82
CA PHE A 34 11.42 -5.21 -6.47
C PHE A 34 10.86 -3.95 -5.80
N ILE A 35 11.58 -3.39 -4.82
CA ILE A 35 11.19 -2.15 -4.15
C ILE A 35 11.21 -0.96 -5.12
N ARG A 36 12.20 -0.89 -6.01
CA ARG A 36 12.27 0.14 -7.06
C ARG A 36 11.04 0.09 -7.96
N ASN A 37 10.65 -1.09 -8.44
CA ASN A 37 9.47 -1.24 -9.30
C ASN A 37 8.17 -0.99 -8.54
N TYR A 38 8.05 -1.49 -7.30
CA TYR A 38 6.89 -1.25 -6.45
C TYR A 38 6.66 0.24 -6.21
N ARG A 39 7.75 0.98 -5.98
CA ARG A 39 7.72 2.43 -5.88
C ARG A 39 7.17 3.09 -7.15
N GLN A 40 7.49 2.60 -8.35
CA GLN A 40 6.94 3.16 -9.59
C GLN A 40 5.42 2.95 -9.70
N VAL A 41 4.89 1.84 -9.19
CA VAL A 41 3.43 1.64 -9.07
C VAL A 41 2.80 2.72 -8.18
N ILE A 42 3.39 2.96 -7.01
CA ILE A 42 2.90 3.98 -6.06
C ILE A 42 3.03 5.39 -6.64
N MET A 43 4.12 5.70 -7.33
CA MET A 43 4.32 6.99 -8.00
C MET A 43 3.27 7.22 -9.09
N SER A 44 3.00 6.20 -9.90
CA SER A 44 1.95 6.27 -10.92
C SER A 44 0.58 6.53 -10.30
N ALA A 45 0.26 5.87 -9.19
CA ALA A 45 -0.99 6.08 -8.46
C ALA A 45 -1.10 7.50 -7.86
N ALA A 46 0.00 8.01 -7.29
CA ALA A 46 0.06 9.36 -6.74
C ALA A 46 -0.08 10.45 -7.82
N GLN A 47 0.37 10.18 -9.04
CA GLN A 47 0.26 11.08 -10.20
C GLN A 47 -1.08 10.93 -10.95
N ASN A 48 -2.02 10.14 -10.43
CA ASN A 48 -3.27 9.80 -11.11
C ASN A 48 -3.08 9.10 -12.47
N ASN A 49 -1.93 8.47 -12.69
CA ASN A 49 -1.58 7.77 -13.92
C ASN A 49 -2.01 6.30 -13.87
N ARG A 50 -3.28 6.06 -14.24
CA ARG A 50 -3.88 4.72 -14.25
C ARG A 50 -3.18 3.75 -15.22
N GLN A 51 -2.74 4.27 -16.38
CA GLN A 51 -2.05 3.47 -17.39
C GLN A 51 -0.68 3.01 -16.87
N GLY A 52 0.07 3.90 -16.23
CA GLY A 52 1.35 3.56 -15.59
C GLY A 52 1.21 2.53 -14.47
N VAL A 53 0.12 2.59 -13.69
CA VAL A 53 -0.20 1.54 -12.71
C VAL A 53 -0.39 0.19 -13.38
N LEU A 54 -1.16 0.13 -14.47
CA LEU A 54 -1.43 -1.12 -15.19
C LEU A 54 -0.15 -1.71 -15.79
N GLU A 55 0.63 -0.91 -16.50
CA GLU A 55 1.87 -1.32 -17.16
C GLU A 55 2.90 -1.86 -16.15
N MET A 56 3.14 -1.10 -15.08
CA MET A 56 4.09 -1.53 -14.05
C MET A 56 3.57 -2.75 -13.27
N SER A 57 2.26 -2.86 -13.03
CA SER A 57 1.67 -4.03 -12.39
C SER A 57 1.85 -5.30 -13.21
N ARG A 58 1.78 -5.22 -14.55
CA ARG A 58 2.10 -6.34 -15.44
C ARG A 58 3.59 -6.67 -15.41
N GLN A 59 4.46 -5.66 -15.49
CA GLN A 59 5.90 -5.86 -15.42
C GLN A 59 6.36 -6.51 -14.10
N MET A 60 5.68 -6.19 -12.99
CA MET A 60 5.94 -6.79 -11.69
C MET A 60 5.27 -8.16 -11.48
N GLY A 61 4.50 -8.66 -12.46
CA GLY A 61 3.80 -9.94 -12.37
C GLY A 61 2.57 -9.92 -11.44
N PHE A 62 2.02 -8.76 -11.10
CA PHE A 62 0.73 -8.68 -10.38
C PHE A 62 -0.44 -9.04 -11.27
N LEU A 63 -0.28 -8.78 -12.57
CA LEU A 63 -1.19 -9.15 -13.65
C LEU A 63 -0.36 -9.85 -14.73
N THR A 64 -0.93 -10.85 -15.37
CA THR A 64 -0.30 -11.58 -16.48
C THR A 64 -0.38 -10.80 -17.80
N GLY A 65 -1.33 -9.88 -17.91
CA GLY A 65 -1.65 -9.16 -19.15
C GLY A 65 -2.73 -9.84 -20.00
N TYR A 66 -3.26 -10.97 -19.54
CA TYR A 66 -4.34 -11.71 -20.20
C TYR A 66 -5.65 -11.68 -19.40
N GLU A 67 -5.68 -10.94 -18.29
CA GLU A 67 -6.86 -10.77 -17.47
C GLU A 67 -8.03 -10.14 -18.24
N THR A 68 -9.25 -10.39 -17.78
CA THR A 68 -10.40 -9.66 -18.29
C THR A 68 -10.27 -8.17 -17.97
N LYS A 69 -10.84 -7.30 -18.82
CA LYS A 69 -10.88 -5.85 -18.55
C LYS A 69 -11.44 -5.52 -17.16
N GLN A 70 -12.39 -6.31 -16.67
CA GLN A 70 -12.98 -6.16 -15.35
C GLN A 70 -11.95 -6.38 -14.23
N MET A 71 -11.11 -7.41 -14.36
CA MET A 71 -10.04 -7.71 -13.40
C MET A 71 -8.94 -6.65 -13.44
N GLU A 72 -8.53 -6.22 -14.63
CA GLU A 72 -7.55 -5.14 -14.79
C GLU A 72 -8.04 -3.85 -14.13
N GLN A 73 -9.29 -3.48 -14.42
CA GLN A 73 -9.91 -2.30 -13.85
C GLN A 73 -9.99 -2.39 -12.32
N ALA A 74 -10.43 -3.53 -11.78
CA ALA A 74 -10.51 -3.73 -10.33
C ALA A 74 -9.13 -3.63 -9.65
N HIS A 75 -8.08 -4.21 -10.25
CA HIS A 75 -6.72 -4.08 -9.74
C HIS A 75 -6.23 -2.63 -9.76
N VAL A 76 -6.39 -1.94 -10.89
CA VAL A 76 -5.98 -0.53 -11.02
C VAL A 76 -6.77 0.33 -10.04
N ASP A 77 -8.09 0.13 -9.90
CA ASP A 77 -8.92 0.83 -8.91
C ASP A 77 -8.40 0.65 -7.49
N ALA A 78 -8.05 -0.58 -7.09
CA ALA A 78 -7.52 -0.84 -5.76
C ALA A 78 -6.21 -0.06 -5.51
N VAL A 79 -5.30 -0.06 -6.47
CA VAL A 79 -4.04 0.70 -6.36
C VAL A 79 -4.29 2.21 -6.35
N MET A 80 -5.22 2.69 -7.18
CA MET A 80 -5.58 4.10 -7.25
C MET A 80 -6.22 4.63 -5.98
N ILE A 81 -7.05 3.81 -5.32
CA ILE A 81 -7.64 4.09 -4.00
C ILE A 81 -6.53 4.23 -2.96
N LEU A 82 -5.58 3.29 -2.91
CA LEU A 82 -4.46 3.35 -1.97
C LEU A 82 -3.57 4.58 -2.23
N GLY A 83 -3.40 4.98 -3.49
CA GLY A 83 -2.64 6.17 -3.87
C GLY A 83 -3.31 7.51 -3.55
N GLU A 84 -4.58 7.54 -3.14
CA GLU A 84 -5.31 8.79 -2.83
C GLU A 84 -4.65 9.62 -1.75
N ILE A 85 -4.13 8.95 -0.71
CA ILE A 85 -3.49 9.62 0.42
C ILE A 85 -2.31 10.49 -0.03
N PHE A 86 -1.63 10.14 -1.13
CA PHE A 86 -0.45 10.84 -1.62
C PHE A 86 -0.77 12.04 -2.52
N ARG A 87 -2.04 12.24 -2.87
CA ARG A 87 -2.52 13.36 -3.69
C ARG A 87 -3.64 14.16 -3.02
N TYR A 88 -4.06 13.76 -1.82
CA TYR A 88 -5.08 14.45 -1.05
C TYR A 88 -4.54 15.80 -0.58
N ASP A 89 -5.29 16.86 -0.86
CA ASP A 89 -4.93 18.21 -0.41
C ASP A 89 -5.36 18.41 1.05
N GLY A 90 -4.39 18.56 1.94
CA GLY A 90 -4.60 18.69 3.38
C GLY A 90 -4.56 17.36 4.13
N ASP A 91 -5.27 17.30 5.26
CA ASP A 91 -5.23 16.14 6.15
C ASP A 91 -6.16 15.03 5.67
N PHE A 92 -5.59 13.87 5.34
CA PHE A 92 -6.36 12.68 5.06
C PHE A 92 -6.90 12.10 6.37
N ASP A 93 -8.23 11.99 6.50
CA ASP A 93 -8.91 11.48 7.69
C ASP A 93 -9.07 9.96 7.60
N PHE A 94 -8.14 9.19 8.15
CA PHE A 94 -8.20 7.73 8.09
C PHE A 94 -9.42 7.14 8.83
N GLY A 95 -10.01 7.87 9.79
CA GLY A 95 -11.15 7.38 10.59
C GLY A 95 -12.52 7.58 9.94
N ARG A 96 -12.65 8.55 9.02
CA ARG A 96 -13.92 8.85 8.33
C ARG A 96 -13.98 8.41 6.88
N GLN A 97 -12.87 8.00 6.30
CA GLN A 97 -12.79 7.64 4.89
C GLN A 97 -13.27 6.20 4.65
N ASN A 98 -13.91 5.99 3.51
CA ASN A 98 -14.42 4.67 3.09
C ASN A 98 -13.38 3.84 2.31
N THR A 99 -12.08 4.13 2.49
CA THR A 99 -10.99 3.44 1.79
C THR A 99 -11.09 1.92 1.94
N THR A 100 -11.28 1.43 3.17
CA THR A 100 -11.37 -0.01 3.45
C THR A 100 -12.60 -0.64 2.78
N GLU A 101 -13.75 0.04 2.82
CA GLU A 101 -14.98 -0.42 2.19
C GLU A 101 -14.84 -0.49 0.66
N ARG A 102 -14.28 0.55 0.05
CA ARG A 102 -14.02 0.61 -1.40
C ARG A 102 -13.05 -0.47 -1.85
N LEU A 103 -12.02 -0.76 -1.08
CA LEU A 103 -11.10 -1.87 -1.36
C LEU A 103 -11.80 -3.21 -1.20
N ALA A 104 -12.58 -3.41 -0.12
CA ALA A 104 -13.32 -4.65 0.12
C ALA A 104 -14.32 -4.96 -1.01
N ALA A 105 -14.96 -3.93 -1.58
CA ALA A 105 -15.87 -4.08 -2.72
C ALA A 105 -15.20 -4.62 -3.99
N LEU A 106 -13.88 -4.43 -4.15
CA LEU A 106 -13.12 -4.91 -5.32
C LEU A 106 -12.60 -6.35 -5.13
N VAL A 107 -12.48 -6.82 -3.89
CA VAL A 107 -11.91 -8.15 -3.58
C VAL A 107 -12.66 -9.30 -4.27
N PRO A 108 -14.01 -9.37 -4.28
CA PRO A 108 -14.72 -10.46 -4.95
C PRO A 108 -14.38 -10.58 -6.43
N THR A 109 -14.33 -9.45 -7.15
CA THR A 109 -13.91 -9.42 -8.56
C THR A 109 -12.48 -9.89 -8.71
N MET A 110 -11.57 -9.42 -7.85
CA MET A 110 -10.17 -9.81 -7.92
C MET A 110 -9.95 -11.29 -7.66
N VAL A 111 -10.70 -11.89 -6.73
CA VAL A 111 -10.61 -13.32 -6.43
C VAL A 111 -11.21 -14.17 -7.56
N ALA A 112 -12.34 -13.74 -8.14
CA ALA A 112 -13.04 -14.51 -9.17
C ALA A 112 -12.31 -14.53 -10.52
N HIS A 113 -11.60 -13.47 -10.89
CA HIS A 113 -11.05 -13.30 -12.24
C HIS A 113 -9.52 -13.32 -12.31
N ARG A 114 -8.81 -13.49 -11.19
CA ARG A 114 -7.34 -13.55 -11.20
C ARG A 114 -6.86 -14.87 -11.81
N LEU A 115 -6.00 -14.75 -12.82
CA LEU A 115 -5.48 -15.90 -13.58
C LEU A 115 -4.31 -16.60 -12.89
N CYS A 116 -3.47 -15.84 -12.17
CA CYS A 116 -2.28 -16.36 -11.51
C CYS A 116 -2.05 -15.63 -10.17
N PRO A 117 -1.56 -16.32 -9.12
CA PRO A 117 -1.13 -15.65 -7.91
C PRO A 117 0.04 -14.68 -8.19
N PRO A 118 0.05 -13.46 -7.61
CA PRO A 118 1.20 -12.57 -7.71
C PRO A 118 2.41 -13.11 -6.91
N PRO A 119 3.61 -12.50 -7.07
CA PRO A 119 4.82 -12.89 -6.34
C PRO A 119 4.64 -12.89 -4.82
N GLU A 120 5.29 -13.81 -4.10
CA GLU A 120 5.14 -13.96 -2.65
C GLU A 120 5.44 -12.68 -1.86
N GLU A 121 6.43 -11.91 -2.34
CA GLU A 121 6.86 -10.65 -1.73
C GLU A 121 5.69 -9.66 -1.57
N ILE A 122 4.75 -9.64 -2.53
CA ILE A 122 3.69 -8.64 -2.53
C ILE A 122 2.66 -8.88 -1.43
N TYR A 123 2.34 -10.13 -1.13
CA TYR A 123 1.36 -10.46 -0.10
C TYR A 123 1.77 -9.89 1.25
N SER A 124 3.07 -9.95 1.53
CA SER A 124 3.67 -9.47 2.77
C SER A 124 3.62 -7.93 2.86
N ILE A 125 3.86 -7.23 1.76
CA ILE A 125 3.74 -5.77 1.70
C ILE A 125 2.27 -5.34 1.83
N HIS A 126 1.38 -5.95 1.04
CA HIS A 126 -0.04 -5.59 1.05
C HIS A 126 -0.67 -5.84 2.42
N ARG A 127 -0.30 -6.93 3.10
CA ARG A 127 -0.74 -7.22 4.47
C ARG A 127 -0.26 -6.15 5.44
N LYS A 128 1.02 -5.75 5.36
CA LYS A 128 1.56 -4.70 6.24
C LYS A 128 0.90 -3.35 5.99
N LEU A 129 0.70 -2.98 4.72
CA LEU A 129 0.03 -1.74 4.32
C LEU A 129 -1.41 -1.70 4.85
N SER A 130 -2.16 -2.79 4.65
CA SER A 130 -3.52 -2.92 5.15
C SER A 130 -3.58 -2.78 6.68
N GLY A 131 -2.64 -3.41 7.40
CA GLY A 131 -2.53 -3.30 8.85
C GLY A 131 -2.26 -1.87 9.33
N ILE A 132 -1.44 -1.11 8.60
CA ILE A 132 -1.17 0.31 8.90
C ILE A 132 -2.40 1.17 8.65
N PHE A 133 -3.07 1.01 7.51
CA PHE A 133 -4.31 1.75 7.20
C PHE A 133 -5.39 1.51 8.26
N LEU A 134 -5.59 0.25 8.67
CA LEU A 134 -6.54 -0.10 9.72
C LEU A 134 -6.15 0.48 11.08
N LEU A 135 -4.85 0.53 11.41
CA LEU A 135 -4.39 1.18 12.64
C LEU A 135 -4.66 2.69 12.62
N CYS A 136 -4.33 3.36 11.52
CA CYS A 136 -4.61 4.80 11.35
C CYS A 136 -6.11 5.08 11.47
N ALA A 137 -6.95 4.24 10.88
CA ALA A 137 -8.41 4.35 11.01
C ALA A 137 -8.87 4.14 12.47
N ARG A 138 -8.38 3.09 13.14
CA ARG A 138 -8.70 2.80 14.56
C ARG A 138 -8.32 3.93 15.49
N LEU A 139 -7.22 4.63 15.21
CA LEU A 139 -6.71 5.75 16.00
C LEU A 139 -7.30 7.11 15.55
N ASN A 140 -8.21 7.13 14.58
CA ASN A 140 -8.79 8.35 13.99
C ASN A 140 -7.72 9.36 13.53
N VAL A 141 -6.65 8.87 12.93
CA VAL A 141 -5.53 9.70 12.48
C VAL A 141 -6.00 10.64 11.38
N ARG A 142 -5.60 11.91 11.50
CA ARG A 142 -5.68 12.93 10.45
C ARG A 142 -4.27 13.39 10.14
N MET A 143 -3.84 13.21 8.90
CA MET A 143 -2.47 13.52 8.52
C MET A 143 -2.36 13.88 7.05
N ASN A 144 -1.65 14.97 6.77
CA ASN A 144 -1.21 15.27 5.42
C ASN A 144 -0.05 14.34 5.02
N CYS A 145 -0.33 13.40 4.11
CA CYS A 145 0.63 12.40 3.65
C CYS A 145 1.52 12.90 2.50
N VAL A 146 1.20 14.03 1.86
CA VAL A 146 1.94 14.54 0.70
C VAL A 146 3.39 14.91 1.04
N PRO A 147 3.71 15.60 2.16
CA PRO A 147 5.09 15.86 2.55
C PRO A 147 5.90 14.58 2.78
N PHE A 148 5.32 13.56 3.41
CA PHE A 148 5.98 12.27 3.65
C PHE A 148 6.24 11.52 2.34
N TYR A 149 5.29 11.54 1.41
CA TYR A 149 5.48 10.98 0.08
C TYR A 149 6.64 11.68 -0.64
N LYS A 150 6.70 13.02 -0.63
CA LYS A 150 7.79 13.77 -1.25
C LYS A 150 9.15 13.46 -0.61
N ASP A 151 9.25 13.46 0.72
CA ASP A 151 10.51 13.19 1.42
C ASP A 151 10.99 11.74 1.20
N ILE A 152 10.11 10.76 1.46
CA ILE A 152 10.49 9.36 1.49
C ILE A 152 10.53 8.78 0.08
N VAL A 153 9.46 8.94 -0.70
CA VAL A 153 9.32 8.28 -2.00
C VAL A 153 10.05 9.01 -3.11
N LEU A 154 10.11 10.36 -3.07
CA LEU A 154 10.83 11.12 -4.09
C LEU A 154 12.25 11.52 -3.66
N GLY A 155 12.46 11.82 -2.38
CA GLY A 155 13.72 12.35 -1.86
C GLY A 155 14.77 11.31 -1.47
N LYS A 156 14.41 10.32 -0.65
CA LYS A 156 15.37 9.40 -0.01
C LYS A 156 15.86 8.25 -0.88
N PHE A 157 15.04 7.78 -1.83
CA PHE A 157 15.43 6.70 -2.74
C PHE A 157 15.82 7.30 -4.09
N LYS A 158 17.04 7.83 -4.20
CA LYS A 158 17.67 8.10 -5.50
C LYS A 158 18.49 6.85 -5.84
N ASP A 159 18.01 6.12 -6.86
CA ASP A 159 18.56 4.90 -7.48
C ASP A 159 18.37 3.53 -6.78
#